data_AF-A0A318Z622-F1
#
_entry.id   AF-A0A318Z622-F1
#
_cell.length_a   1.000
_cell.length_b   1.000
_cell.length_c   1.000
_cell.angle_alpha   90.00
_cell.angle_beta   90.00
_cell.angle_gamma   90.00
#
_symmetry.space_group_name_H-M   'P 1'
#
loop_
_entity.id
_entity.type
_entity.pdbx_description
1 polymer ?
#
loop_
_entity_poly.entity_id
_entity_poly.type
_entity_poly.pdbx_seq_one_letter_code
_entity_poly.pdbx_strand_id
1 'polypeptide(L)'
;MFRPHGILAPFRALERAIAPSTVRVASYSTSILSSAVTTTTPSSSSTTLLRTNTTRLLPPTTTSLLNLFTRQQVRHASHASQGAANRHSRDPAGKRLGAKRAAGEYVVPGCIIFRQRGTKWFPGENCAMGRDHTIYTTQSGYVRYYRDPERHPDRKYIGVAFDKDGKLPTPRNAPTRRRLGKVAVRFDPADLAINQKQQSDLVAEVTAEGTTVGAVPAAAMNAGLQLRPGYMYREANWQIGRVAEKAGITAQAHRPKNRWLAWRKRVARTERWAQMKSLKNRKSTKKGKK
;
A
#
# COMPACT_ATOMS: atom_id res chain seq x y z
N MET A 1 -41.02 46.92 -13.75
CA MET A 1 -39.61 47.17 -14.13
C MET A 1 -39.11 45.92 -14.83
N PHE A 2 -38.83 46.06 -16.13
CA PHE A 2 -38.60 44.99 -17.11
C PHE A 2 -37.11 44.58 -17.19
N ARG A 3 -36.87 43.35 -17.71
CA ARG A 3 -35.66 42.76 -18.32
C ARG A 3 -34.77 41.85 -17.43
N PRO A 4 -34.03 40.87 -18.02
CA PRO A 4 -34.50 39.73 -18.83
C PRO A 4 -33.72 38.40 -18.59
N HIS A 5 -34.18 37.34 -19.26
CA HIS A 5 -33.52 36.08 -19.72
C HIS A 5 -31.97 36.04 -19.71
N GLY A 6 -31.23 34.96 -19.44
CA GLY A 6 -31.47 33.52 -19.63
C GLY A 6 -30.34 32.96 -20.51
N ILE A 7 -29.48 32.06 -20.00
CA ILE A 7 -28.67 31.13 -20.82
C ILE A 7 -28.63 29.77 -20.09
N LEU A 8 -29.45 28.85 -20.59
CA LEU A 8 -29.47 27.43 -20.27
C LEU A 8 -28.36 26.72 -21.04
N ALA A 9 -27.56 25.90 -20.34
CA ALA A 9 -26.59 25.01 -20.97
C ALA A 9 -27.31 23.75 -21.51
N PRO A 10 -26.97 23.24 -22.71
CA PRO A 10 -27.66 22.11 -23.30
C PRO A 10 -27.27 20.76 -22.67
N PHE A 11 -28.30 20.02 -22.24
CA PHE A 11 -28.26 18.59 -21.98
C PHE A 11 -27.92 17.83 -23.27
N ARG A 12 -26.85 17.01 -23.25
CA ARG A 12 -26.62 16.00 -24.28
C ARG A 12 -27.41 14.74 -23.95
N ALA A 13 -28.51 14.55 -24.65
CA ALA A 13 -29.21 13.27 -24.77
C ALA A 13 -28.38 12.31 -25.64
N LEU A 14 -28.22 11.08 -25.17
CA LEU A 14 -27.75 9.93 -25.95
C LEU A 14 -28.75 8.80 -25.68
N GLU A 15 -29.82 8.78 -26.48
CA GLU A 15 -30.61 7.58 -26.71
C GLU A 15 -29.86 6.71 -27.72
N ARG A 16 -29.63 5.45 -27.38
CA ARG A 16 -29.34 4.40 -28.36
C ARG A 16 -30.10 3.15 -27.98
N ALA A 17 -30.87 2.69 -28.96
CA ALA A 17 -31.86 1.63 -28.92
C ALA A 17 -31.32 0.30 -28.39
N ILE A 18 -32.17 -0.35 -27.60
CA ILE A 18 -32.06 -1.74 -27.15
C ILE A 18 -32.63 -2.61 -28.27
N ALA A 19 -31.80 -3.48 -28.85
CA ALA A 19 -32.26 -4.59 -29.68
C ALA A 19 -32.16 -5.90 -28.87
N PRO A 20 -33.18 -6.78 -28.89
CA PRO A 20 -33.14 -8.06 -28.19
C PRO A 20 -32.39 -9.11 -29.04
N SER A 21 -31.26 -9.62 -28.55
CA SER A 21 -30.57 -10.78 -29.14
C SER A 21 -30.89 -12.06 -28.37
N THR A 22 -31.28 -13.06 -29.15
CA THR A 22 -31.73 -14.41 -28.77
C THR A 22 -30.67 -15.23 -28.02
N VAL A 23 -31.15 -15.92 -26.99
CA VAL A 23 -30.42 -16.89 -26.17
C VAL A 23 -29.97 -18.09 -27.01
N ARG A 24 -28.65 -18.40 -27.02
CA ARG A 24 -28.12 -19.72 -27.40
C ARG A 24 -27.66 -20.44 -26.14
N VAL A 25 -28.37 -21.52 -25.80
CA VAL A 25 -27.97 -22.48 -24.76
C VAL A 25 -26.88 -23.38 -25.36
N ALA A 26 -25.68 -23.36 -24.78
CA ALA A 26 -24.62 -24.32 -25.09
C ALA A 26 -24.54 -25.33 -23.94
N SER A 27 -24.94 -26.57 -24.22
CA SER A 27 -24.78 -27.73 -23.36
C SER A 27 -23.32 -28.20 -23.38
N TYR A 28 -22.62 -28.09 -22.27
CA TYR A 28 -21.30 -28.70 -22.08
C TYR A 28 -21.46 -30.08 -21.45
N SER A 29 -21.13 -31.11 -22.24
CA SER A 29 -21.01 -32.51 -21.80
C SER A 29 -19.66 -32.70 -21.11
N THR A 30 -19.69 -33.22 -19.89
CA THR A 30 -18.50 -33.66 -19.13
C THR A 30 -18.13 -35.07 -19.52
N SER A 31 -16.89 -35.30 -19.98
CA SER A 31 -16.28 -36.63 -19.98
C SER A 31 -14.88 -36.56 -19.39
N ILE A 32 -14.77 -37.19 -18.22
CA ILE A 32 -13.54 -37.51 -17.51
C ILE A 32 -12.88 -38.67 -18.24
N LEU A 33 -11.57 -38.60 -18.51
CA LEU A 33 -10.77 -39.79 -18.79
C LEU A 33 -9.38 -39.64 -18.19
N SER A 34 -9.07 -40.62 -17.35
CA SER A 34 -7.84 -40.78 -16.59
C SER A 34 -6.73 -41.43 -17.42
N SER A 35 -5.53 -41.26 -16.86
CA SER A 35 -4.40 -42.19 -16.81
C SER A 35 -3.50 -42.42 -18.04
N ALA A 36 -2.23 -42.03 -17.78
CA ALA A 36 -1.05 -42.88 -17.78
C ALA A 36 -0.09 -42.85 -18.98
N VAL A 37 1.16 -42.77 -18.57
CA VAL A 37 2.44 -42.65 -19.27
C VAL A 37 2.92 -44.02 -19.73
N THR A 38 3.48 -44.11 -20.94
CA THR A 38 4.74 -44.85 -21.20
C THR A 38 5.36 -44.48 -22.55
N THR A 39 6.66 -44.26 -22.48
CA THR A 39 7.66 -44.13 -23.55
C THR A 39 7.99 -45.46 -24.21
N THR A 40 8.19 -45.49 -25.54
CA THR A 40 9.31 -46.20 -26.21
C THR A 40 9.42 -45.89 -27.71
N THR A 41 10.65 -46.07 -28.18
CA THR A 41 11.34 -45.68 -29.42
C THR A 41 11.04 -46.57 -30.67
N PRO A 42 11.59 -46.23 -31.87
CA PRO A 42 11.11 -46.71 -33.17
C PRO A 42 11.94 -47.87 -33.76
N SER A 43 11.38 -48.62 -34.72
CA SER A 43 12.14 -49.32 -35.77
C SER A 43 11.27 -49.89 -36.91
N SER A 44 11.70 -49.61 -38.14
CA SER A 44 11.90 -50.48 -39.32
C SER A 44 10.84 -51.46 -39.86
N SER A 45 10.79 -51.48 -41.21
CA SER A 45 10.43 -52.61 -42.11
C SER A 45 8.91 -52.82 -42.33
N SER A 46 8.34 -53.11 -43.51
CA SER A 46 8.80 -53.41 -44.88
C SER A 46 7.55 -53.51 -45.79
N THR A 47 7.73 -53.26 -47.11
CA THR A 47 6.99 -53.83 -48.29
C THR A 47 5.46 -53.60 -48.38
N THR A 48 4.81 -53.30 -49.52
CA THR A 48 4.93 -53.85 -50.89
C THR A 48 4.01 -53.05 -51.86
N LEU A 49 4.51 -52.80 -53.09
CA LEU A 49 3.89 -52.77 -54.45
C LEU A 49 2.36 -52.47 -54.58
N LEU A 50 1.90 -51.59 -55.49
CA LEU A 50 1.86 -51.84 -56.95
C LEU A 50 1.62 -50.55 -57.76
N ARG A 51 2.13 -50.61 -58.99
CA ARG A 51 2.17 -49.62 -60.06
C ARG A 51 1.03 -49.88 -61.05
N THR A 52 0.42 -48.83 -61.61
CA THR A 52 0.04 -48.79 -63.04
C THR A 52 0.10 -47.36 -63.58
N ASN A 53 0.92 -47.19 -64.62
CA ASN A 53 0.96 -46.04 -65.51
C ASN A 53 -0.37 -45.86 -66.26
N THR A 54 -0.69 -44.65 -66.71
CA THR A 54 -1.04 -44.39 -68.12
C THR A 54 -0.78 -42.93 -68.47
N THR A 55 -0.12 -42.76 -69.61
CA THR A 55 0.30 -41.54 -70.29
C THR A 55 -0.78 -41.01 -71.23
N ARG A 56 -0.81 -39.69 -71.47
CA ARG A 56 -1.02 -38.99 -72.77
C ARG A 56 -1.21 -37.50 -72.51
N LEU A 57 -0.21 -36.65 -72.82
CA LEU A 57 0.15 -36.07 -74.13
C LEU A 57 -0.79 -34.92 -74.57
N LEU A 58 -0.17 -33.74 -74.69
CA LEU A 58 -0.66 -32.46 -75.23
C LEU A 58 -1.17 -32.57 -76.67
N PRO A 59 -1.83 -31.50 -77.17
CA PRO A 59 -1.21 -30.76 -78.29
C PRO A 59 -1.26 -29.21 -78.15
N PRO A 60 -0.54 -28.48 -79.04
CA PRO A 60 -0.05 -27.12 -78.83
C PRO A 60 -0.67 -26.09 -79.80
N THR A 61 0.03 -24.94 -79.95
CA THR A 61 -0.16 -23.78 -80.87
C THR A 61 -0.82 -22.57 -80.17
N THR A 62 -0.34 -21.34 -80.23
CA THR A 62 0.48 -20.61 -81.22
C THR A 62 1.34 -19.51 -80.59
N THR A 63 2.44 -19.22 -81.28
CA THR A 63 3.42 -18.13 -81.17
C THR A 63 2.90 -16.70 -80.92
N SER A 64 3.60 -15.95 -80.07
CA SER A 64 3.86 -14.53 -80.30
C SER A 64 5.14 -14.07 -79.57
N LEU A 65 6.14 -13.67 -80.35
CA LEU A 65 7.35 -12.98 -79.90
C LEU A 65 7.02 -11.53 -79.53
N LEU A 66 7.92 -10.95 -78.72
CA LEU A 66 7.99 -9.56 -78.24
C LEU A 66 7.25 -9.32 -76.91
N ASN A 67 8.01 -9.39 -75.81
CA ASN A 67 7.85 -8.47 -74.69
C ASN A 67 9.16 -8.41 -73.89
N LEU A 68 10.08 -7.54 -74.34
CA LEU A 68 11.16 -6.99 -73.52
C LEU A 68 10.58 -5.97 -72.53
N PHE A 69 9.68 -6.41 -71.65
CA PHE A 69 9.29 -5.62 -70.50
C PHE A 69 10.06 -6.14 -69.30
N THR A 70 10.90 -5.25 -68.79
CA THR A 70 11.58 -5.34 -67.50
C THR A 70 10.79 -6.20 -66.53
N ARG A 71 11.37 -7.32 -66.08
CA ARG A 71 10.90 -7.99 -64.85
C ARG A 71 11.17 -7.03 -63.69
N GLN A 72 10.33 -6.02 -63.55
CA GLN A 72 10.27 -5.20 -62.37
C GLN A 72 9.79 -6.15 -61.27
N GLN A 73 10.74 -6.63 -60.47
CA GLN A 73 10.43 -7.47 -59.32
C GLN A 73 9.51 -6.65 -58.41
N VAL A 74 8.21 -6.93 -58.50
CA VAL A 74 7.23 -6.37 -57.58
C VAL A 74 7.56 -6.94 -56.21
N ARG A 75 8.24 -6.14 -55.39
CA ARG A 75 8.41 -6.48 -53.99
C ARG A 75 7.07 -6.27 -53.32
N HIS A 76 6.35 -7.36 -53.05
CA HIS A 76 5.20 -7.35 -52.14
C HIS A 76 5.68 -7.17 -50.69
N ALA A 77 6.33 -6.04 -50.40
CA ALA A 77 6.54 -5.61 -49.04
C ALA A 77 5.30 -4.80 -48.63
N SER A 78 4.28 -5.48 -48.11
CA SER A 78 3.28 -4.78 -47.31
C SER A 78 3.99 -4.22 -46.08
N HIS A 79 3.94 -2.90 -45.87
CA HIS A 79 4.53 -2.20 -44.72
C HIS A 79 3.92 -2.63 -43.34
N ALA A 80 3.15 -3.72 -43.32
CA ALA A 80 2.44 -4.26 -42.17
C ALA A 80 2.63 -5.79 -41.98
N SER A 81 3.60 -6.43 -42.65
CA SER A 81 3.92 -7.86 -42.42
C SER A 81 4.89 -8.09 -41.26
N GLN A 82 5.29 -7.04 -40.55
CA GLN A 82 5.92 -7.12 -39.24
C GLN A 82 4.90 -6.56 -38.25
N GLY A 83 4.18 -7.43 -37.53
CA GLY A 83 3.37 -7.00 -36.40
C GLY A 83 4.21 -6.07 -35.52
N ALA A 84 3.74 -4.85 -35.30
CA ALA A 84 4.55 -3.72 -34.82
C ALA A 84 5.72 -4.13 -33.90
N ALA A 85 6.96 -3.80 -34.33
CA ALA A 85 8.22 -4.21 -33.70
C ALA A 85 8.37 -3.79 -32.22
N ASN A 86 7.47 -2.95 -31.71
CA ASN A 86 7.37 -2.53 -30.31
C ASN A 86 6.06 -2.98 -29.64
N ARG A 87 5.52 -4.17 -29.97
CA ARG A 87 4.42 -4.77 -29.20
C ARG A 87 4.96 -5.40 -27.92
N HIS A 88 5.29 -4.55 -26.95
CA HIS A 88 5.58 -5.04 -25.61
C HIS A 88 4.29 -5.12 -24.79
N SER A 89 3.61 -6.26 -24.87
CA SER A 89 2.61 -6.67 -23.88
C SER A 89 3.34 -7.05 -22.59
N ARG A 90 3.82 -6.06 -21.83
CA ARG A 90 4.24 -6.25 -20.44
C ARG A 90 2.98 -6.24 -19.58
N ASP A 91 2.24 -7.36 -19.58
CA ASP A 91 1.20 -7.54 -18.57
C ASP A 91 1.87 -7.88 -17.23
N PRO A 92 1.83 -6.99 -16.22
CA PRO A 92 2.44 -7.29 -14.93
C PRO A 92 1.66 -8.41 -14.23
N ALA A 93 2.40 -9.32 -13.59
CA ALA A 93 1.77 -10.33 -12.73
C ALA A 93 0.77 -9.71 -11.75
N GLY A 94 -0.40 -10.35 -11.63
CA GLY A 94 -1.49 -9.91 -10.78
C GLY A 94 -1.05 -9.70 -9.33
N LYS A 95 -1.47 -8.59 -8.71
CA LYS A 95 -1.01 -8.17 -7.38
C LYS A 95 -1.74 -8.84 -6.21
N ARG A 96 -2.62 -9.82 -6.49
CA ARG A 96 -3.38 -10.59 -5.49
C ARG A 96 -4.12 -9.70 -4.48
N LEU A 97 -4.69 -8.59 -4.96
CA LEU A 97 -5.52 -7.67 -4.17
C LEU A 97 -6.88 -8.32 -3.85
N GLY A 98 -7.66 -7.70 -2.96
CA GLY A 98 -9.00 -8.12 -2.58
C GLY A 98 -9.10 -8.63 -1.15
N ALA A 99 -10.25 -9.23 -0.84
CA ALA A 99 -10.54 -9.82 0.45
C ALA A 99 -9.65 -11.03 0.74
N LYS A 100 -9.25 -11.15 1.99
CA LYS A 100 -8.47 -12.26 2.56
C LYS A 100 -9.22 -12.98 3.66
N ARG A 101 -10.20 -12.30 4.25
CA ARG A 101 -11.13 -12.86 5.23
C ARG A 101 -12.56 -12.54 4.80
N ALA A 102 -13.44 -13.51 4.91
CA ALA A 102 -14.87 -13.34 4.59
C ALA A 102 -15.63 -12.75 5.78
N ALA A 103 -16.88 -12.33 5.55
CA ALA A 103 -17.76 -11.91 6.64
C ALA A 103 -18.08 -13.09 7.58
N GLY A 104 -17.99 -12.88 8.89
CA GLY A 104 -18.23 -13.90 9.91
C GLY A 104 -17.05 -14.84 10.18
N GLU A 105 -15.90 -14.64 9.53
CA GLU A 105 -14.70 -15.42 9.77
C GLU A 105 -13.99 -14.97 11.05
N TYR A 106 -13.48 -15.93 11.84
CA TYR A 106 -12.71 -15.65 13.04
C TYR A 106 -11.29 -15.19 12.71
N VAL A 107 -10.81 -14.16 13.41
CA VAL A 107 -9.53 -13.52 13.17
C VAL A 107 -8.82 -13.18 14.48
N VAL A 108 -7.49 -13.17 14.44
CA VAL A 108 -6.57 -12.83 15.53
C VAL A 108 -5.91 -11.47 15.21
N PRO A 109 -5.42 -10.68 16.18
CA PRO A 109 -4.72 -9.43 15.90
C PRO A 109 -3.58 -9.59 14.87
N GLY A 110 -3.46 -8.64 13.95
CA GLY A 110 -2.45 -8.64 12.88
C GLY A 110 -2.88 -9.37 11.59
N CYS A 111 -4.00 -10.08 11.59
CA CYS A 111 -4.52 -10.72 10.38
C CYS A 111 -4.93 -9.67 9.34
N ILE A 112 -4.55 -9.90 8.08
CA ILE A 112 -4.96 -9.06 6.96
C ILE A 112 -6.39 -9.45 6.53
N ILE A 113 -7.30 -8.48 6.46
CA ILE A 113 -8.68 -8.69 6.01
C ILE A 113 -8.85 -8.33 4.54
N PHE A 114 -8.27 -7.20 4.11
CA PHE A 114 -8.45 -6.71 2.74
C PHE A 114 -7.21 -5.96 2.24
N ARG A 115 -6.70 -6.35 1.07
CA ARG A 115 -5.60 -5.64 0.39
C ARG A 115 -6.17 -4.84 -0.77
N GLN A 116 -5.85 -3.55 -0.85
CA GLN A 116 -6.47 -2.66 -1.83
C GLN A 116 -5.49 -1.62 -2.39
N ARG A 117 -5.93 -0.96 -3.46
CA ARG A 117 -5.34 0.29 -3.96
C ARG A 117 -6.34 1.40 -3.69
N GLY A 118 -5.89 2.42 -2.97
CA GLY A 118 -6.77 3.40 -2.35
C GLY A 118 -7.70 2.77 -1.30
N THR A 119 -8.63 3.56 -0.79
CA THR A 119 -9.56 3.16 0.27
C THR A 119 -10.94 2.84 -0.30
N LYS A 120 -11.12 1.62 -0.84
CA LYS A 120 -12.46 1.12 -1.25
C LYS A 120 -13.29 0.77 -0.02
N TRP A 121 -12.62 0.16 0.95
CA TRP A 121 -13.11 -0.07 2.29
C TRP A 121 -12.31 0.76 3.28
N PHE A 122 -12.98 1.24 4.32
CA PHE A 122 -12.39 2.00 5.42
C PHE A 122 -12.28 1.12 6.67
N PRO A 123 -11.28 1.39 7.54
CA PRO A 123 -11.18 0.71 8.81
C PRO A 123 -12.36 1.11 9.72
N GLY A 124 -13.13 0.11 10.15
CA GLY A 124 -14.20 0.22 11.13
C GLY A 124 -13.70 -0.11 12.54
N GLU A 125 -14.60 -0.62 13.36
CA GLU A 125 -14.31 -1.00 14.75
C GLU A 125 -13.29 -2.14 14.84
N ASN A 126 -12.33 -2.06 15.76
CA ASN A 126 -11.29 -3.08 15.98
C ASN A 126 -10.42 -3.44 14.76
N CYS A 127 -10.36 -2.52 13.79
CA CYS A 127 -9.52 -2.61 12.60
C CYS A 127 -8.62 -1.39 12.48
N ALA A 128 -7.47 -1.57 11.86
CA ALA A 128 -6.57 -0.49 11.50
C ALA A 128 -6.16 -0.60 10.03
N MET A 129 -5.53 0.46 9.52
CA MET A 129 -5.14 0.58 8.12
C MET A 129 -3.63 0.80 8.02
N GLY A 130 -2.98 0.01 7.17
CA GLY A 130 -1.54 0.13 6.88
C GLY A 130 -1.22 1.25 5.90
N ARG A 131 0.08 1.47 5.66
CA ARG A 131 0.59 2.49 4.72
C ARG A 131 0.03 2.32 3.30
N ASP A 132 -0.17 1.09 2.85
CA ASP A 132 -0.69 0.76 1.53
C ASP A 132 -2.23 0.61 1.50
N HIS A 133 -2.91 1.12 2.54
CA HIS A 133 -4.35 1.00 2.76
C HIS A 133 -4.84 -0.45 2.98
N THR A 134 -3.94 -1.39 3.27
CA THR A 134 -4.33 -2.73 3.72
C THR A 134 -5.02 -2.65 5.06
N ILE A 135 -6.20 -3.26 5.19
CA ILE A 135 -6.95 -3.34 6.44
C ILE A 135 -6.56 -4.61 7.18
N TYR A 136 -6.19 -4.45 8.45
CA TYR A 136 -5.81 -5.52 9.34
C TYR A 136 -6.52 -5.40 10.69
N THR A 137 -6.56 -6.51 11.42
CA THR A 137 -7.25 -6.63 12.71
C THR A 137 -6.38 -6.14 13.86
N THR A 138 -6.96 -5.42 14.82
CA THR A 138 -6.27 -5.06 16.07
C THR A 138 -6.69 -5.92 17.25
N GLN A 139 -7.87 -6.54 17.19
CA GLN A 139 -8.42 -7.41 18.22
C GLN A 139 -8.86 -8.75 17.63
N SER A 140 -8.99 -9.77 18.48
CA SER A 140 -9.58 -11.05 18.09
C SER A 140 -11.10 -10.98 18.06
N GLY A 141 -11.71 -11.63 17.08
CA GLY A 141 -13.17 -11.63 16.89
C GLY A 141 -13.58 -12.08 15.50
N TYR A 142 -14.73 -11.61 15.02
CA TYR A 142 -15.34 -12.00 13.74
C TYR A 142 -15.47 -10.80 12.80
N VAL A 143 -15.06 -10.97 11.55
CA VAL A 143 -15.06 -9.90 10.54
C VAL A 143 -16.47 -9.51 10.13
N ARG A 144 -16.77 -8.21 10.07
CA ARG A 144 -18.05 -7.66 9.62
C ARG A 144 -17.84 -6.55 8.60
N TYR A 145 -18.54 -6.65 7.48
CA TYR A 145 -18.62 -5.63 6.44
C TYR A 145 -19.92 -4.86 6.61
N TYR A 146 -19.84 -3.54 6.76
CA TYR A 146 -21.02 -2.71 7.05
C TYR A 146 -20.91 -1.31 6.44
N ARG A 147 -22.01 -0.57 6.47
CA ARG A 147 -22.06 0.87 6.18
C ARG A 147 -22.51 1.58 7.45
N ASP A 148 -21.97 2.77 7.65
CA ASP A 148 -22.26 3.57 8.83
C ASP A 148 -22.65 4.99 8.38
N PRO A 149 -23.96 5.22 8.15
CA PRO A 149 -24.44 6.50 7.65
C PRO A 149 -24.30 7.62 8.70
N GLU A 150 -24.33 7.28 9.99
CA GLU A 150 -24.14 8.24 11.08
C GLU A 150 -22.72 8.80 11.08
N ARG A 151 -21.72 7.96 10.78
CA ARG A 151 -20.33 8.39 10.66
C ARG A 151 -20.01 9.02 9.31
N HIS A 152 -20.39 8.38 8.20
CA HIS A 152 -20.22 8.91 6.86
C HIS A 152 -21.15 8.22 5.84
N PRO A 153 -22.00 8.96 5.11
CA PRO A 153 -23.09 8.38 4.30
C PRO A 153 -22.61 7.40 3.20
N ASP A 154 -21.56 7.77 2.47
CA ASP A 154 -21.15 6.99 1.28
C ASP A 154 -20.08 5.91 1.53
N ARG A 155 -19.50 5.85 2.74
CA ARG A 155 -18.34 5.00 3.01
C ARG A 155 -18.76 3.61 3.47
N LYS A 156 -17.93 2.64 3.11
CA LYS A 156 -18.09 1.24 3.50
C LYS A 156 -16.96 0.86 4.44
N TYR A 157 -17.28 0.15 5.51
CA TYR A 157 -16.38 -0.16 6.60
C TYR A 157 -16.18 -1.67 6.76
N ILE A 158 -15.00 -2.02 7.25
CA ILE A 158 -14.67 -3.37 7.71
C ILE A 158 -14.28 -3.27 9.17
N GLY A 159 -15.03 -3.94 10.04
CA GLY A 159 -14.75 -4.03 11.46
C GLY A 159 -14.66 -5.46 11.94
N VAL A 160 -14.28 -5.64 13.21
CA VAL A 160 -14.29 -6.93 13.90
C VAL A 160 -15.21 -6.81 15.11
N ALA A 161 -16.22 -7.66 15.17
CA ALA A 161 -17.08 -7.83 16.33
C ALA A 161 -16.50 -8.89 17.28
N PHE A 162 -16.63 -8.72 18.59
CA PHE A 162 -16.09 -9.69 19.55
C PHE A 162 -16.84 -11.01 19.58
N ASP A 163 -18.17 -10.95 19.45
CA ASP A 163 -19.02 -12.14 19.39
C ASP A 163 -19.34 -12.48 17.94
N LYS A 164 -19.65 -13.75 17.70
CA LYS A 164 -20.06 -14.20 16.38
C LYS A 164 -21.32 -13.47 15.94
N ASP A 165 -22.31 -13.30 16.80
CA ASP A 165 -23.59 -12.67 16.43
C ASP A 165 -23.58 -11.14 16.57
N GLY A 166 -22.43 -10.56 16.94
CA GLY A 166 -22.26 -9.11 17.06
C GLY A 166 -22.47 -8.41 15.73
N LYS A 167 -23.36 -7.41 15.73
CA LYS A 167 -23.70 -6.59 14.55
C LYS A 167 -22.97 -5.24 14.65
N LEU A 168 -22.45 -4.78 13.52
CA LEU A 168 -21.87 -3.45 13.34
C LEU A 168 -22.71 -2.69 12.30
N PRO A 169 -22.85 -1.36 12.39
CA PRO A 169 -22.21 -0.43 13.33
C PRO A 169 -22.80 -0.48 14.75
N THR A 170 -21.98 -0.17 15.75
CA THR A 170 -22.47 0.03 17.12
C THR A 170 -23.23 1.37 17.19
N PRO A 171 -24.45 1.45 17.78
CA PRO A 171 -25.19 2.71 17.85
C PRO A 171 -24.47 3.75 18.71
N ARG A 172 -24.56 5.03 18.32
CA ARG A 172 -23.76 6.14 18.89
C ARG A 172 -23.78 6.25 20.42
N ASN A 173 -24.90 5.94 21.06
CA ASN A 173 -25.08 6.10 22.51
C ASN A 173 -24.86 4.80 23.30
N ALA A 174 -24.54 3.69 22.65
CA ALA A 174 -24.26 2.44 23.37
C ALA A 174 -22.84 2.44 23.97
N PRO A 175 -22.65 1.76 25.11
CA PRO A 175 -21.32 1.59 25.68
C PRO A 175 -20.41 0.84 24.71
N THR A 176 -19.17 1.33 24.55
CA THR A 176 -18.19 0.66 23.68
C THR A 176 -17.77 -0.67 24.29
N ARG A 177 -18.01 -1.76 23.56
CA ARG A 177 -17.53 -3.09 23.95
C ARG A 177 -16.00 -3.14 23.83
N ARG A 178 -15.29 -3.66 24.83
CA ARG A 178 -13.83 -3.77 24.85
C ARG A 178 -13.41 -5.07 25.55
N ARG A 179 -12.25 -5.63 25.18
CA ARG A 179 -11.64 -6.79 25.85
C ARG A 179 -10.51 -6.32 26.76
N LEU A 180 -10.38 -6.96 27.92
CA LEU A 180 -9.28 -6.68 28.85
C LEU A 180 -7.93 -7.14 28.28
N GLY A 181 -7.90 -8.32 27.65
CA GLY A 181 -6.70 -8.85 27.00
C GLY A 181 -5.56 -9.21 27.97
N LYS A 182 -5.88 -9.46 29.24
CA LYS A 182 -4.92 -9.84 30.29
C LYS A 182 -5.35 -11.14 30.96
N VAL A 183 -4.38 -11.89 31.45
CA VAL A 183 -4.58 -13.12 32.23
C VAL A 183 -4.13 -12.83 33.66
N ALA A 184 -4.93 -13.24 34.64
CA ALA A 184 -4.54 -13.14 36.05
C ALA A 184 -3.46 -14.18 36.33
N VAL A 185 -2.26 -13.71 36.67
CA VAL A 185 -1.16 -14.55 37.12
C VAL A 185 -1.06 -14.37 38.62
N ARG A 186 -1.02 -15.47 39.37
CA ARG A 186 -0.76 -15.40 40.81
C ARG A 186 0.66 -14.88 41.01
N PHE A 187 0.78 -13.91 41.89
CA PHE A 187 2.07 -13.34 42.22
C PHE A 187 2.75 -14.22 43.26
N ASP A 188 3.87 -14.83 42.90
CA ASP A 188 4.67 -15.64 43.81
C ASP A 188 5.77 -14.78 44.45
N PRO A 189 5.77 -14.58 45.77
CA PRO A 189 6.74 -13.71 46.44
C PRO A 189 8.19 -14.19 46.31
N ALA A 190 8.42 -15.44 45.92
CA ALA A 190 9.74 -15.99 45.65
C ALA A 190 10.40 -15.36 44.40
N ASP A 191 9.63 -14.91 43.40
CA ASP A 191 10.16 -14.27 42.18
C ASP A 191 10.80 -12.90 42.45
N LEU A 192 10.40 -12.24 43.55
CA LEU A 192 11.06 -11.02 44.03
C LEU A 192 12.47 -11.31 44.53
N ALA A 193 12.68 -12.43 45.25
CA ALA A 193 13.99 -12.78 45.79
C ALA A 193 15.00 -13.11 44.68
N ILE A 194 14.54 -13.68 43.55
CA ILE A 194 15.38 -13.96 42.38
C ILE A 194 15.81 -12.65 41.70
N ASN A 195 14.91 -11.67 41.54
CA ASN A 195 15.27 -10.36 40.98
C ASN A 195 16.17 -9.55 41.92
N GLN A 196 15.99 -9.64 43.24
CA GLN A 196 16.86 -8.98 44.23
C GLN A 196 18.29 -9.54 44.24
N LYS A 197 18.48 -10.85 44.02
CA LYS A 197 19.82 -11.46 43.90
C LYS A 197 20.61 -10.98 42.69
N GLN A 198 19.96 -10.51 41.64
CA GLN A 198 20.63 -9.94 40.46
C GLN A 198 20.82 -8.42 40.55
N GLN A 199 20.31 -7.79 41.62
CA GLN A 199 20.24 -6.35 41.76
C GLN A 199 20.74 -5.88 43.15
N SER A 200 21.65 -6.63 43.77
CA SER A 200 22.43 -6.15 44.90
C SER A 200 23.76 -5.57 44.39
N ASP A 201 23.78 -4.25 44.18
CA ASP A 201 25.01 -3.43 44.04
C ASP A 201 25.83 -3.36 45.35
N LEU A 202 25.48 -4.18 46.36
CA LEU A 202 26.17 -4.29 47.64
C LEU A 202 26.55 -5.77 47.85
N VAL A 203 27.84 -6.05 47.70
CA VAL A 203 28.44 -7.32 48.14
C VAL A 203 28.86 -7.11 49.59
N ALA A 204 28.27 -7.87 50.51
CA ALA A 204 28.73 -7.94 51.88
C ALA A 204 29.63 -9.17 52.04
N GLU A 205 30.86 -8.98 52.50
CA GLU A 205 31.73 -10.08 52.92
C GLU A 205 31.65 -10.22 54.45
N VAL A 206 31.45 -11.45 54.92
CA VAL A 206 31.37 -11.76 56.35
C VAL A 206 32.63 -12.53 56.73
N THR A 207 33.53 -11.89 57.48
CA THR A 207 34.68 -12.51 58.14
C THR A 207 34.42 -12.67 59.64
N ALA A 208 35.21 -13.50 60.31
CA ALA A 208 35.02 -13.88 61.72
C ALA A 208 35.06 -12.71 62.72
N GLU A 209 35.47 -11.51 62.28
CA GLU A 209 35.67 -10.32 63.11
C GLU A 209 34.62 -9.22 62.87
N GLY A 210 33.69 -9.41 61.93
CA GLY A 210 32.60 -8.46 61.67
C GLY A 210 32.14 -8.43 60.20
N THR A 211 30.95 -7.89 59.96
CA THR A 211 30.38 -7.73 58.61
C THR A 211 30.80 -6.38 58.01
N THR A 212 31.54 -6.39 56.90
CA THR A 212 31.84 -5.17 56.14
C THR A 212 30.92 -5.08 54.92
N VAL A 213 30.08 -4.04 54.89
CA VAL A 213 29.21 -3.73 53.74
C VAL A 213 29.91 -2.66 52.91
N GLY A 214 30.50 -3.05 51.79
CA GLY A 214 31.15 -2.12 50.86
C GLY A 214 30.14 -1.54 49.87
N ALA A 215 29.88 -0.24 49.94
CA ALA A 215 29.22 0.47 48.85
C ALA A 215 30.22 0.65 47.71
N VAL A 216 29.87 0.22 46.49
CA VAL A 216 30.58 0.65 45.28
C VAL A 216 30.59 2.18 45.31
N PRO A 217 31.75 2.85 45.16
CA PRO A 217 31.81 4.29 45.20
C PRO A 217 30.88 4.82 44.12
N ALA A 218 29.80 5.49 44.55
CA ALA A 218 28.93 6.19 43.65
C ALA A 218 29.80 7.18 42.87
N ALA A 219 30.11 6.84 41.61
CA ALA A 219 30.79 7.74 40.70
C ALA A 219 30.04 9.06 40.77
N ALA A 220 30.74 10.10 41.25
CA ALA A 220 30.19 11.36 41.72
C ALA A 220 28.88 11.76 41.00
N MET A 221 27.73 11.52 41.65
CA MET A 221 26.43 11.98 41.18
C MET A 221 26.23 13.50 41.40
N ASN A 222 27.33 14.27 41.32
CA ASN A 222 27.33 15.73 41.20
C ASN A 222 27.36 16.18 39.73
N ALA A 223 27.17 15.26 38.78
CA ALA A 223 26.79 15.62 37.42
C ALA A 223 25.26 15.66 37.34
N GLY A 224 24.66 16.79 37.75
CA GLY A 224 23.31 17.11 37.30
C GLY A 224 23.24 16.87 35.79
N LEU A 225 22.21 16.16 35.32
CA LEU A 225 22.09 15.66 33.94
C LEU A 225 22.60 16.71 32.92
N GLN A 226 23.82 16.51 32.44
CA GLN A 226 24.44 17.44 31.49
C GLN A 226 23.79 17.18 30.13
N LEU A 227 23.05 18.18 29.61
CA LEU A 227 22.47 18.04 28.28
C LEU A 227 23.58 17.90 27.25
N ARG A 228 23.35 17.02 26.26
CA ARG A 228 24.21 16.88 25.10
C ARG A 228 24.37 18.25 24.40
N PRO A 229 25.56 18.63 23.93
CA PRO A 229 25.77 19.89 23.23
C PRO A 229 24.74 20.12 22.12
N GLY A 230 23.96 21.19 22.22
CA GLY A 230 22.87 21.54 21.30
C GLY A 230 21.45 21.22 21.80
N TYR A 231 21.31 20.61 22.98
CA TYR A 231 20.03 20.48 23.66
C TYR A 231 19.95 21.50 24.80
N MET A 232 18.82 22.19 24.90
CA MET A 232 18.49 23.12 25.99
C MET A 232 17.17 22.65 26.61
N TYR A 233 17.01 22.81 27.92
CA TYR A 233 15.72 22.56 28.56
C TYR A 233 14.65 23.42 27.87
N ARG A 234 13.60 22.78 27.39
CA ARG A 234 12.47 23.49 26.80
C ARG A 234 11.73 24.22 27.92
N GLU A 235 11.60 25.54 27.80
CA GLU A 235 10.80 26.31 28.75
C GLU A 235 9.32 25.87 28.69
N ALA A 236 8.63 25.99 29.82
CA ALA A 236 7.21 25.69 29.89
C ALA A 236 6.41 26.67 29.01
N ASN A 237 5.30 26.20 28.42
CA ASN A 237 4.50 26.98 27.47
C ASN A 237 4.02 28.33 28.07
N TRP A 238 3.73 28.36 29.37
CA TRP A 238 3.29 29.58 30.06
C TRP A 238 4.41 30.63 30.19
N GLN A 239 5.66 30.18 30.37
CA GLN A 239 6.83 31.05 30.53
C GLN A 239 7.19 31.70 29.19
N ILE A 240 7.13 30.94 28.10
CA ILE A 240 7.29 31.45 26.73
C ILE A 240 6.24 32.54 26.43
N GLY A 241 4.99 32.33 26.87
CA GLY A 241 3.91 33.33 26.72
C GLY A 241 4.20 34.63 27.46
N ARG A 242 4.60 34.56 28.74
CA ARG A 242 4.96 35.73 29.56
C ARG A 242 6.17 36.50 29.02
N VAL A 243 7.16 35.81 28.45
CA VAL A 243 8.30 36.45 27.79
C VAL A 243 7.84 37.23 26.54
N ALA A 244 6.92 36.65 25.75
CA ALA A 244 6.34 37.35 24.60
C ALA A 244 5.51 38.57 25.00
N GLU A 245 4.71 38.47 26.07
CA GLU A 245 3.95 39.58 26.65
C GLU A 245 4.88 40.69 27.17
N LYS A 246 5.91 40.34 27.94
CA LYS A 246 6.92 41.29 28.46
C LYS A 246 7.70 41.97 27.32
N ALA A 247 7.94 41.26 26.23
CA ALA A 247 8.55 41.81 25.02
C ALA A 247 7.57 42.57 24.12
N GLY A 248 6.28 42.66 24.48
CA GLY A 248 5.24 43.33 23.68
C GLY A 248 4.96 42.67 22.34
N ILE A 249 5.36 41.40 22.15
CA ILE A 249 5.22 40.69 20.88
C ILE A 249 3.79 40.16 20.78
N THR A 250 2.94 40.88 20.05
CA THR A 250 1.57 40.45 19.76
C THR A 250 1.52 39.62 18.48
N ALA A 251 0.77 38.50 18.53
CA ALA A 251 0.55 37.68 17.35
C ALA A 251 -0.31 38.44 16.33
N GLN A 252 0.18 38.51 15.09
CA GLN A 252 -0.56 39.17 14.01
C GLN A 252 -1.81 38.37 13.62
N ALA A 253 -2.94 39.05 13.43
CA ALA A 253 -4.21 38.42 13.05
C ALA A 253 -4.08 37.62 11.73
N HIS A 254 -4.52 36.37 11.74
CA HIS A 254 -4.45 35.50 10.58
C HIS A 254 -5.50 35.91 9.52
N ARG A 255 -5.06 36.31 8.32
CA ARG A 255 -5.95 36.63 7.18
C ARG A 255 -5.99 35.47 6.16
N PRO A 256 -7.03 34.63 6.14
CA PRO A 256 -7.04 33.35 5.40
C PRO A 256 -7.07 33.46 3.86
N LYS A 257 -7.30 34.65 3.29
CA LYS A 257 -7.43 34.85 1.83
C LYS A 257 -6.36 35.75 1.20
N ASN A 258 -5.30 36.13 1.92
CA ASN A 258 -4.25 36.99 1.36
C ASN A 258 -3.16 36.17 0.64
N ARG A 259 -3.42 35.86 -0.65
CA ARG A 259 -2.50 35.06 -1.50
C ARG A 259 -1.14 35.75 -1.69
N TRP A 260 -1.09 37.08 -1.74
CA TRP A 260 0.13 37.87 -1.88
C TRP A 260 1.04 37.82 -0.65
N LEU A 261 0.47 37.88 0.55
CA LEU A 261 1.22 37.72 1.80
C LEU A 261 1.76 36.29 1.96
N ALA A 262 0.97 35.28 1.55
CA ALA A 262 1.42 33.89 1.52
C ALA A 262 2.58 33.67 0.54
N TRP A 263 2.52 34.29 -0.65
CA TRP A 263 3.59 34.27 -1.63
C TRP A 263 4.86 34.96 -1.10
N ARG A 264 4.76 36.17 -0.55
CA ARG A 264 5.91 36.88 0.06
C ARG A 264 6.56 36.07 1.19
N LYS A 265 5.77 35.47 2.08
CA LYS A 265 6.28 34.59 3.15
C LYS A 265 6.96 33.32 2.60
N ARG A 266 6.56 32.84 1.42
CA ARG A 266 7.23 31.71 0.74
C ARG A 266 8.57 32.14 0.15
N VAL A 267 8.61 33.28 -0.53
CA VAL A 267 9.84 33.86 -1.09
C VAL A 267 10.86 34.11 0.02
N ALA A 268 10.48 34.81 1.08
CA ALA A 268 11.36 35.10 2.22
C ALA A 268 11.90 33.84 2.91
N ARG A 269 11.11 32.75 2.98
CA ARG A 269 11.60 31.45 3.48
C ARG A 269 12.64 30.83 2.55
N THR A 270 12.43 30.95 1.24
CA THR A 270 13.34 30.43 0.22
C THR A 270 14.68 31.18 0.26
N GLU A 271 14.63 32.51 0.36
CA GLU A 271 15.82 33.37 0.51
C GLU A 271 16.59 33.07 1.80
N ARG A 272 15.91 32.98 2.95
CA ARG A 272 16.54 32.59 4.22
C ARG A 272 17.20 31.22 4.13
N TRP A 273 16.56 30.26 3.47
CA TRP A 273 17.13 28.93 3.28
C TRP A 273 18.37 28.97 2.38
N ALA A 274 18.32 29.74 1.28
CA ALA A 274 19.47 29.96 0.41
C ALA A 274 20.64 30.62 1.18
N GLN A 275 20.35 31.62 2.03
CA GLN A 275 21.34 32.28 2.88
C GLN A 275 21.93 31.32 3.93
N MET A 276 21.11 30.49 4.57
CA MET A 276 21.58 29.45 5.49
C MET A 276 22.49 28.43 4.77
N LYS A 277 22.13 28.05 3.54
CA LYS A 277 22.93 27.13 2.72
C LYS A 277 24.27 27.75 2.30
N SER A 278 24.28 29.03 1.92
CA SER A 278 25.52 29.74 1.58
C SER A 278 26.44 29.92 2.79
N LEU A 279 25.90 30.24 3.98
CA LEU A 279 26.65 30.32 5.23
C LEU A 279 27.24 28.95 5.63
N LYS A 280 26.47 27.86 5.47
CA LYS A 280 26.96 26.49 5.72
C LYS A 280 28.09 26.11 4.78
N ASN A 281 27.98 26.44 3.49
CA ASN A 281 29.01 26.20 2.49
C ASN A 281 30.28 27.04 2.74
N ARG A 282 30.16 28.29 3.21
CA ARG A 282 31.30 29.11 3.67
C ARG A 282 32.00 28.51 4.89
N LYS A 283 31.24 27.91 5.82
CA LYS A 283 31.80 27.28 7.02
C LYS A 283 32.54 25.98 6.68
N SER A 284 32.06 25.18 5.72
CA SER A 284 32.76 23.97 5.27
C SER A 284 34.04 24.30 4.49
N THR A 285 34.02 25.29 3.60
CA THR A 285 35.22 25.74 2.85
C THR A 285 36.32 26.30 3.76
N LYS A 286 35.96 27.00 4.84
CA LYS A 286 36.94 27.49 5.83
C LYS A 286 37.55 26.36 6.67
N LYS A 287 36.88 25.21 6.80
CA LYS A 287 37.35 24.04 7.56
C LYS A 287 38.28 23.13 6.74
N GLY A 288 38.26 23.22 5.41
CA GLY A 288 39.17 22.49 4.50
C GLY A 288 40.40 23.28 4.05
N LYS A 289 40.61 24.50 4.57
CA LYS A 289 41.79 25.36 4.31
C LYS A 289 42.72 25.49 5.54
N LYS A 290 42.58 24.60 6.51
CA LYS A 290 43.48 24.46 7.66
C LYS A 290 44.09 23.06 7.65
#